data_AF-A0A9W5UYW4-F1
#
_entry.id   AF-A0A9W5UYW4-F1
#
_cell.length_a   1.000
_cell.length_b   1.000
_cell.length_c   1.000
_cell.angle_alpha   90.00
_cell.angle_beta   90.00
_cell.angle_gamma   90.00
#
_symmetry.space_group_name_H-M   'P 1'
#
loop_
_entity.id
_entity.type
_entity.pdbx_description
1 polymer ?
#
loop_
_entity_poly.entity_id
_entity_poly.type
_entity_poly.pdbx_seq_one_letter_code
_entity_poly.pdbx_strand_id
1 'polypeptide(L)'
;MPESWSFCTRTAKLEVELKKRELWNGISIEQRKEIARKRWDTLCEQATAIRSKQKISYKQIAKQLGCSDSVLVDELMKRKMWQGESTERIQKKWDEFCKQAVVLREQGMSYKHIAKQLGYNETTLIRKMKKRGLWQGFSREQIKENARKRWDNLCEQAVVLRREQRLSYWKISLQLGCDSTMLGKELKKRGLYRKFHKGHGNDSFFLGPFTKNR
;
A
#
# COMPACT_ATOMS: atom_id res chain seq x y z
N MET A 1 8.11 -13.55 14.28
CA MET A 1 8.19 -15.00 14.01
C MET A 1 9.64 -15.47 14.20
N PRO A 2 9.98 -16.13 15.34
CA PRO A 2 11.35 -16.55 15.64
C PRO A 2 11.49 -18.06 15.95
N GLU A 3 10.69 -18.96 15.35
CA GLU A 3 10.70 -20.38 15.74
C GLU A 3 11.70 -21.26 14.97
N SER A 4 12.23 -20.81 13.82
CA SER A 4 13.14 -21.67 13.02
C SER A 4 14.57 -21.79 13.56
N TRP A 5 15.02 -20.88 14.44
CA TRP A 5 16.39 -20.88 14.98
C TRP A 5 16.53 -21.78 16.22
N SER A 6 15.43 -22.07 16.92
CA SER A 6 15.39 -22.89 18.13
C SER A 6 15.56 -24.40 17.84
N PHE A 7 15.07 -24.86 16.68
CA PHE A 7 15.12 -26.27 16.31
C PHE A 7 16.50 -26.72 15.80
N CYS A 8 17.21 -25.84 15.10
CA CYS A 8 18.55 -26.12 14.56
C CYS A 8 19.63 -26.19 15.66
N THR A 9 19.48 -25.41 16.74
CA THR A 9 20.41 -25.42 17.88
C THR A 9 20.23 -26.63 18.79
N ARG A 10 19.00 -27.14 18.96
CA ARG A 10 18.74 -28.39 19.71
C ARG A 10 19.27 -29.63 18.98
N THR A 11 19.05 -29.72 17.67
CA THR A 11 19.51 -30.86 16.85
C THR A 11 21.04 -30.91 16.77
N ALA A 12 21.72 -29.76 16.71
CA ALA A 12 23.18 -29.68 16.78
C ALA A 12 23.75 -30.14 18.13
N LYS A 13 23.12 -29.75 19.24
CA LYS A 13 23.53 -30.19 20.59
C LYS A 13 23.33 -31.70 20.78
N LEU A 14 22.21 -32.24 20.31
CA LEU A 14 21.92 -33.68 20.33
C LEU A 14 22.91 -34.50 19.50
N GLU A 15 23.29 -34.04 18.30
CA GLU A 15 24.30 -34.72 17.48
C GLU A 15 25.66 -34.77 18.19
N VAL A 16 26.10 -33.66 18.78
CA VAL A 16 27.37 -33.60 19.52
C VAL A 16 27.35 -34.55 20.73
N GLU A 17 26.24 -34.61 21.46
CA GLU A 17 26.10 -35.45 22.64
C GLU A 17 26.03 -36.95 22.32
N LEU A 18 25.35 -37.32 21.22
CA LEU A 18 25.28 -38.71 20.75
C LEU A 18 26.61 -39.18 20.15
N LYS A 19 27.35 -38.30 19.46
CA LYS A 19 28.72 -38.60 18.96
C LYS A 19 29.71 -38.84 20.10
N LYS A 20 29.62 -38.07 21.20
CA LYS A 20 30.46 -38.29 22.41
C LYS A 20 30.22 -39.64 23.08
N ARG A 21 29.04 -40.23 22.90
CA ARG A 21 28.66 -41.54 23.45
C ARG A 21 28.82 -42.68 22.45
N GLU A 22 29.36 -42.41 21.25
CA GLU A 22 29.50 -43.39 20.15
C GLU A 22 28.16 -43.99 19.66
N LEU A 23 27.03 -43.35 19.95
CA LEU A 23 25.69 -43.84 19.60
C LEU A 23 25.12 -43.21 18.32
N TRP A 24 25.93 -42.43 17.61
CA TRP A 24 25.45 -41.69 16.44
C TRP A 24 25.56 -42.50 15.15
N ASN A 25 24.42 -42.97 14.65
CA ASN A 25 24.31 -43.72 13.37
C ASN A 25 23.66 -42.89 12.24
N GLY A 26 23.48 -41.59 12.41
CA GLY A 26 22.77 -40.72 11.48
C GLY A 26 23.66 -39.89 10.53
N ILE A 27 23.05 -39.25 9.54
CA ILE A 27 23.75 -38.26 8.69
C ILE A 27 24.05 -37.01 9.52
N SER A 28 25.32 -36.63 9.59
CA SER A 28 25.81 -35.45 10.31
C SER A 28 25.21 -34.16 9.76
N ILE A 29 25.03 -33.12 10.59
CA ILE A 29 24.56 -31.80 10.16
C ILE A 29 25.40 -31.24 9.02
N GLU A 30 26.73 -31.39 9.05
CA GLU A 30 27.61 -30.95 7.97
C GLU A 30 27.29 -31.67 6.66
N GLN A 31 27.04 -32.98 6.71
CA GLN A 31 26.64 -33.76 5.54
C GLN A 31 25.25 -33.34 5.03
N ARG A 32 24.29 -33.05 5.91
CA ARG A 32 22.97 -32.53 5.51
C ARG A 32 23.08 -31.18 4.83
N LYS A 33 23.93 -30.27 5.35
CA LYS A 33 24.21 -28.97 4.73
C LYS A 33 24.83 -29.16 3.35
N GLU A 34 25.78 -30.09 3.21
CA GLU A 34 26.43 -30.39 1.94
C GLU A 34 25.46 -30.99 0.92
N ILE A 35 24.62 -31.95 1.32
CA ILE A 35 23.55 -32.51 0.47
C ILE A 35 22.59 -31.41 0.02
N ALA A 36 22.19 -30.52 0.93
CA ALA A 36 21.32 -29.38 0.62
C ALA A 36 22.00 -28.41 -0.36
N ARG A 37 23.30 -28.14 -0.18
CA ARG A 37 24.10 -27.29 -1.09
C ARG A 37 24.13 -27.88 -2.49
N LYS A 38 24.49 -29.15 -2.63
CA LYS A 38 24.51 -29.87 -3.92
C LYS A 38 23.15 -29.88 -4.60
N ARG A 39 22.07 -30.11 -3.84
CA ARG A 39 20.70 -30.03 -4.36
C ARG A 39 20.41 -28.64 -4.94
N TRP A 40 20.81 -27.58 -4.25
CA TRP A 40 20.63 -26.22 -4.73
C TRP A 40 21.52 -25.88 -5.93
N ASP A 41 22.73 -26.43 -6.01
CA ASP A 41 23.60 -26.27 -7.18
C ASP A 41 22.90 -26.82 -8.43
N THR A 42 22.39 -28.06 -8.35
CA THR A 42 21.63 -28.69 -9.45
C THR A 42 20.36 -27.91 -9.81
N LEU A 43 19.60 -27.43 -8.82
CA LEU A 43 18.40 -26.63 -9.08
C LEU A 43 18.73 -25.27 -9.74
N CYS A 44 19.84 -24.63 -9.36
CA CYS A 44 20.29 -23.38 -9.97
C CYS A 44 20.73 -23.59 -11.43
N GLU A 45 21.47 -24.66 -11.71
CA GLU A 45 21.84 -25.04 -13.08
C GLU A 45 20.60 -25.29 -13.94
N GLN A 46 19.64 -26.07 -13.44
CA GLN A 46 18.36 -26.30 -14.13
C GLN A 46 17.61 -24.99 -14.38
N ALA A 47 17.54 -24.10 -13.40
CA ALA A 47 16.88 -22.80 -13.54
C ALA A 47 17.53 -21.95 -14.64
N THR A 48 18.86 -21.90 -14.68
CA THR A 48 19.59 -21.14 -15.73
C THR A 48 19.42 -21.76 -17.11
N ALA A 49 19.39 -23.09 -17.23
CA ALA A 49 19.15 -23.80 -18.47
C ALA A 49 17.71 -23.59 -19.00
N ILE A 50 16.71 -23.57 -18.12
CA ILE A 50 15.32 -23.26 -18.50
C ILE A 50 15.22 -21.80 -18.95
N ARG A 51 15.86 -20.87 -18.22
CA ARG A 51 15.87 -19.44 -18.54
C ARG A 51 16.48 -19.16 -19.91
N SER A 52 17.60 -19.80 -20.25
CA SER A 52 18.27 -19.62 -21.54
C SER A 52 17.45 -20.17 -22.72
N LYS A 53 16.76 -21.30 -22.52
CA LYS A 53 15.93 -21.93 -23.56
C LYS A 53 14.58 -21.25 -23.77
N GLN A 54 13.85 -20.95 -22.69
CA GLN A 54 12.44 -20.55 -22.77
C GLN A 54 12.21 -19.05 -22.52
N LYS A 55 13.21 -18.30 -22.05
CA LYS A 55 13.11 -16.88 -21.65
C LYS A 55 11.95 -16.56 -20.69
N ILE A 56 11.43 -17.55 -19.96
CA ILE A 56 10.33 -17.40 -18.99
C ILE A 56 10.79 -16.82 -17.66
N SER A 57 9.89 -16.19 -16.90
CA SER A 57 10.22 -15.52 -15.63
C SER A 57 10.71 -16.50 -14.55
N TYR A 58 11.58 -16.04 -13.65
CA TYR A 58 12.05 -16.86 -12.51
C TYR A 58 10.90 -17.32 -11.60
N LYS A 59 9.78 -16.60 -11.55
CA LYS A 59 8.56 -17.03 -10.86
C LYS A 59 7.96 -18.30 -11.48
N GLN A 60 7.94 -18.38 -12.81
CA GLN A 60 7.45 -19.56 -13.52
C GLN A 60 8.45 -20.72 -13.39
N ILE A 61 9.74 -20.43 -13.47
CA ILE A 61 10.81 -21.43 -13.27
C ILE A 61 10.71 -22.02 -11.86
N ALA A 62 10.56 -21.18 -10.83
CA ALA A 62 10.40 -21.66 -9.45
C ALA A 62 9.17 -22.55 -9.27
N LYS A 63 8.04 -22.19 -9.91
CA LYS A 63 6.84 -23.02 -9.94
C LYS A 63 7.08 -24.37 -10.62
N GLN A 64 7.83 -24.41 -11.72
CA GLN A 64 8.20 -25.65 -12.41
C GLN A 64 9.15 -26.52 -11.57
N LEU A 65 10.07 -25.90 -10.83
CA LEU A 65 11.03 -26.60 -9.96
C LEU A 65 10.47 -26.93 -8.56
N GLY A 66 9.22 -26.56 -8.27
CA GLY A 66 8.58 -26.81 -6.98
C GLY A 66 9.24 -26.06 -5.80
N CYS A 67 9.86 -24.91 -6.06
CA CYS A 67 10.53 -24.11 -5.03
C CYS A 67 9.93 -22.70 -4.92
N SER A 68 10.25 -22.00 -3.82
CA SER A 68 9.90 -20.58 -3.69
C SER A 68 10.73 -19.74 -4.64
N ASP A 69 10.09 -18.81 -5.33
CA ASP A 69 10.74 -17.86 -6.24
C ASP A 69 11.79 -17.00 -5.53
N SER A 70 11.47 -16.49 -4.33
CA SER A 70 12.42 -15.73 -3.51
C SER A 70 13.68 -16.52 -3.16
N VAL A 71 13.52 -17.76 -2.70
CA VAL A 71 14.67 -18.63 -2.33
C VAL A 71 15.50 -18.98 -3.55
N LEU A 72 14.86 -19.27 -4.69
CA LEU A 72 15.58 -19.54 -5.94
C LEU A 72 16.42 -18.33 -6.37
N VAL A 73 15.86 -17.12 -6.30
CA VAL A 73 16.58 -15.88 -6.64
C VAL A 73 17.76 -15.67 -5.69
N ASP A 74 17.59 -15.87 -4.38
CA ASP A 74 18.66 -15.75 -3.39
C ASP A 74 19.79 -16.76 -3.63
N GLU A 75 19.47 -18.03 -3.90
CA GLU A 75 20.46 -19.07 -4.18
C GLU A 75 21.21 -18.82 -5.50
N LEU A 76 20.54 -18.26 -6.52
CA LEU A 76 21.17 -17.83 -7.77
C LEU A 76 22.08 -16.61 -7.57
N MET A 77 21.67 -15.66 -6.73
CA MET A 77 22.49 -14.48 -6.40
C MET A 77 23.76 -14.89 -5.65
N LYS A 78 23.67 -15.78 -4.66
CA LYS A 78 24.83 -16.31 -3.92
C LYS A 78 25.87 -16.95 -4.84
N ARG A 79 25.39 -17.64 -5.89
CA ARG A 79 26.23 -18.33 -6.87
C ARG A 79 26.64 -17.47 -8.07
N LYS A 80 26.26 -16.19 -8.09
CA LYS A 80 26.52 -15.26 -9.21
C LYS A 80 25.97 -15.75 -10.56
N MET A 81 24.92 -16.58 -10.53
CA MET A 81 24.22 -17.11 -11.71
C MET A 81 22.95 -16.33 -12.05
N TRP A 82 22.63 -15.30 -11.26
CA TRP A 82 21.48 -14.43 -11.46
C TRP A 82 21.62 -13.61 -12.74
N GLN A 83 20.71 -13.81 -13.69
CA GLN A 83 20.66 -13.08 -14.97
C GLN A 83 19.66 -11.92 -14.97
N GLY A 84 19.01 -11.64 -13.85
CA GLY A 84 18.08 -10.52 -13.72
C GLY A 84 18.78 -9.20 -13.39
N GLU A 85 18.00 -8.13 -13.36
CA GLU A 85 18.49 -6.82 -12.95
C GLU A 85 18.83 -6.86 -11.44
N SER A 86 20.03 -6.40 -11.05
CA SER A 86 20.40 -6.37 -9.64
C SER A 86 19.51 -5.39 -8.87
N THR A 87 19.27 -5.67 -7.59
CA THR A 87 18.47 -4.78 -6.73
C THR A 87 19.02 -3.35 -6.74
N GLU A 88 20.35 -3.19 -6.78
CA GLU A 88 21.01 -1.89 -6.85
C GLU A 88 20.71 -1.16 -8.17
N ARG A 89 20.78 -1.86 -9.32
CA ARG A 89 20.47 -1.28 -10.63
C ARG A 89 19.00 -0.86 -10.73
N ILE A 90 18.09 -1.67 -10.19
CA ILE A 90 16.66 -1.33 -10.08
C ILE A 90 16.49 -0.08 -9.21
N GLN A 91 17.21 0.02 -8.09
CA GLN A 91 17.15 1.21 -7.22
C GLN A 91 17.62 2.47 -7.95
N LYS A 92 18.80 2.43 -8.59
CA LYS A 92 19.34 3.55 -9.39
C LYS A 92 18.37 4.01 -10.47
N LYS A 93 17.80 3.08 -11.22
CA LYS A 93 16.78 3.37 -12.25
C LYS A 93 15.56 4.09 -11.66
N TRP A 94 15.09 3.64 -10.49
CA TRP A 94 14.00 4.32 -9.80
C TRP A 94 14.41 5.69 -9.23
N ASP A 95 15.66 5.87 -8.83
CA ASP A 95 16.16 7.17 -8.36
C ASP A 95 16.14 8.19 -9.50
N GLU A 96 16.60 7.79 -10.68
CA GLU A 96 16.54 8.60 -11.92
C GLU A 96 15.09 8.93 -12.29
N PHE A 97 14.20 7.94 -12.30
CA PHE A 97 12.78 8.20 -12.59
C PHE A 97 12.12 9.13 -11.57
N CYS A 98 12.44 8.98 -10.29
CA CYS A 98 11.90 9.89 -9.27
C CYS A 98 12.42 11.32 -9.44
N LYS A 99 13.70 11.51 -9.82
CA LYS A 99 14.26 12.83 -10.16
C LYS A 99 13.55 13.45 -11.37
N GLN A 100 13.36 12.67 -12.44
CA GLN A 100 12.61 13.13 -13.62
C GLN A 100 11.17 13.51 -13.25
N ALA A 101 10.49 12.71 -12.42
CA ALA A 101 9.14 13.00 -11.98
C ALA A 101 9.03 14.30 -11.17
N VAL A 102 10.07 14.69 -10.42
CA VAL A 102 10.12 15.98 -9.72
C VAL A 102 10.20 17.14 -10.72
N VAL A 103 11.08 17.06 -11.72
CA VAL A 103 11.21 18.11 -12.76
C VAL A 103 9.90 18.29 -13.53
N LEU A 104 9.26 17.19 -13.93
CA LEU A 104 7.98 17.25 -14.64
C LEU A 104 6.85 17.80 -13.74
N ARG A 105 6.95 17.58 -12.43
CA ARG A 105 6.00 18.13 -11.45
C ARG A 105 6.18 19.63 -11.27
N GLU A 106 7.41 20.12 -11.27
CA GLU A 106 7.74 21.55 -11.21
C GLU A 106 7.25 22.30 -12.45
N GLN A 107 7.21 21.62 -13.61
CA GLN A 107 6.59 22.12 -14.85
C GLN A 107 5.05 22.14 -14.80
N GLY A 108 4.44 21.79 -13.67
CA GLY A 108 2.99 21.85 -13.46
C GLY A 108 2.23 20.57 -13.88
N MET A 109 2.92 19.49 -14.28
CA MET A 109 2.22 18.27 -14.68
C MET A 109 1.66 17.48 -13.49
N SER A 110 0.49 16.87 -13.73
CA SER A 110 -0.13 15.94 -12.79
C SER A 110 0.62 14.61 -12.73
N TYR A 111 0.67 13.98 -11.55
CA TYR A 111 1.30 12.67 -11.37
C TYR A 111 0.70 11.59 -12.25
N LYS A 112 -0.60 11.67 -12.55
CA LYS A 112 -1.26 10.80 -13.53
C LYS A 112 -0.65 10.91 -14.93
N HIS A 113 -0.38 12.14 -15.40
CA HIS A 113 0.26 12.36 -16.70
C HIS A 113 1.72 11.93 -16.69
N ILE A 114 2.47 12.29 -15.63
CA ILE A 114 3.87 11.90 -15.45
C ILE A 114 4.02 10.38 -15.47
N ALA A 115 3.16 9.67 -14.73
CA ALA A 115 3.18 8.21 -14.68
C ALA A 115 2.90 7.59 -16.05
N LYS A 116 1.90 8.12 -16.79
CA LYS A 116 1.59 7.69 -18.15
C LYS A 116 2.76 7.91 -19.11
N GLN A 117 3.42 9.07 -19.03
CA GLN A 117 4.57 9.41 -19.87
C GLN A 117 5.77 8.51 -19.58
N LEU A 118 6.00 8.15 -18.32
CA LEU A 118 7.07 7.23 -17.91
C LEU A 118 6.72 5.74 -18.07
N GLY A 119 5.49 5.41 -18.53
CA GLY A 119 5.04 4.03 -18.72
C GLY A 119 4.80 3.25 -17.42
N TYR A 120 4.57 3.93 -16.30
CA TYR A 120 4.35 3.31 -14.99
C TYR A 120 2.97 3.61 -14.43
N ASN A 121 2.53 2.75 -13.51
CA ASN A 121 1.32 3.01 -12.72
C ASN A 121 1.55 4.17 -11.75
N GLU A 122 0.60 5.12 -11.71
CA GLU A 122 0.63 6.28 -10.80
C GLU A 122 0.86 5.87 -9.35
N THR A 123 0.12 4.87 -8.87
CA THR A 123 0.25 4.36 -7.49
C THR A 123 1.66 3.86 -7.19
N THR A 124 2.33 3.23 -8.16
CA THR A 124 3.69 2.72 -8.01
C THR A 124 4.69 3.86 -7.97
N LEU A 125 4.54 4.84 -8.87
CA LEU A 125 5.36 6.05 -8.89
C LEU A 125 5.26 6.81 -7.56
N ILE A 126 4.03 7.08 -7.09
CA ILE A 126 3.77 7.77 -5.82
C ILE A 126 4.43 7.03 -4.66
N ARG A 127 4.25 5.70 -4.58
CA ARG A 127 4.87 4.88 -3.51
C ARG A 127 6.40 4.99 -3.53
N LYS A 128 7.00 4.94 -4.72
CA LYS A 128 8.46 5.03 -4.90
C LYS A 128 9.00 6.42 -4.59
N MET A 129 8.25 7.48 -4.91
CA MET A 129 8.59 8.87 -4.57
C MET A 129 8.46 9.13 -3.06
N LYS A 130 7.38 8.63 -2.43
CA LYS A 130 7.17 8.74 -0.97
C LYS A 130 8.30 8.09 -0.18
N LYS A 131 8.74 6.88 -0.59
CA LYS A 131 9.87 6.19 0.05
C LYS A 131 11.17 7.03 0.04
N ARG A 132 11.29 7.96 -0.91
CA ARG A 132 12.46 8.82 -1.12
C ARG A 132 12.28 10.24 -0.62
N GLY A 133 11.13 10.57 -0.02
CA GLY A 133 10.83 11.93 0.44
C GLY A 133 10.60 12.95 -0.69
N LEU A 134 10.46 12.52 -1.95
CA LEU A 134 10.31 13.40 -3.12
C LEU A 134 8.84 13.70 -3.47
N TRP A 135 7.89 13.21 -2.66
CA TRP A 135 6.47 13.37 -2.93
C TRP A 135 5.97 14.73 -2.48
N GLN A 136 5.57 15.58 -3.44
CA GLN A 136 5.08 16.94 -3.19
C GLN A 136 3.54 17.05 -3.08
N GLY A 137 2.83 15.94 -2.82
CA GLY A 137 1.37 15.95 -2.65
C GLY A 137 0.95 15.84 -1.19
N PHE A 138 -0.31 16.17 -0.90
CA PHE A 138 -0.87 15.98 0.44
C PHE A 138 -0.84 14.50 0.85
N SER A 139 -0.57 14.25 2.14
CA SER A 139 -0.74 12.94 2.75
C SER A 139 -2.22 12.53 2.74
N ARG A 140 -2.51 11.25 2.99
CA ARG A 140 -3.89 10.77 3.05
C ARG A 140 -4.64 11.46 4.20
N GLU A 141 -3.94 11.72 5.29
CA GLU A 141 -4.41 12.40 6.49
C GLU A 141 -4.71 13.87 6.17
N GLN A 142 -3.80 14.56 5.47
CA GLN A 142 -4.01 15.93 5.03
C GLN A 142 -5.18 16.05 4.03
N ILE A 143 -5.34 15.10 3.10
CA ILE A 143 -6.49 15.10 2.18
C ILE A 143 -7.80 14.95 2.95
N LYS A 144 -7.85 14.03 3.92
CA LYS A 144 -9.03 13.84 4.78
C LYS A 144 -9.33 15.09 5.59
N GLU A 145 -8.31 15.72 6.18
CA GLU A 145 -8.46 16.92 6.98
C GLU A 145 -8.90 18.12 6.13
N ASN A 146 -8.31 18.32 4.96
CA ASN A 146 -8.72 19.35 4.01
C ASN A 146 -10.16 19.14 3.53
N ALA A 147 -10.55 17.88 3.27
CA ALA A 147 -11.93 17.54 2.94
C ALA A 147 -12.88 17.81 4.11
N ARG A 148 -12.47 17.50 5.35
CA ARG A 148 -13.24 17.81 6.56
C ARG A 148 -13.49 19.31 6.68
N LYS A 149 -12.42 20.12 6.64
CA LYS A 149 -12.49 21.59 6.72
C LYS A 149 -13.36 22.19 5.61
N ARG A 150 -13.23 21.70 4.38
CA ARG A 150 -14.10 22.11 3.26
C ARG A 150 -15.57 21.84 3.57
N TRP A 151 -15.89 20.66 4.09
CA TRP A 151 -17.26 20.32 4.45
C TRP A 151 -17.77 21.07 5.67
N ASP A 152 -16.91 21.37 6.65
CA ASP A 152 -17.29 22.18 7.81
C ASP A 152 -17.76 23.56 7.34
N ASN A 153 -16.96 24.22 6.49
CA ASN A 153 -17.30 25.51 5.92
C ASN A 153 -18.59 25.47 5.06
N LEU A 154 -18.74 24.46 4.19
CA LEU A 154 -19.96 24.30 3.38
C LEU A 154 -21.21 24.05 4.24
N CYS A 155 -21.08 23.29 5.33
CA CYS A 155 -22.18 23.04 6.26
C CYS A 155 -22.56 24.31 7.03
N GLU A 156 -21.59 25.12 7.45
CA GLU A 156 -21.83 26.41 8.10
C GLU A 156 -22.59 27.37 7.17
N GLN A 157 -22.11 27.54 5.93
CA GLN A 157 -22.80 28.34 4.91
C GLN A 157 -24.22 27.84 4.66
N ALA A 158 -24.40 26.52 4.56
CA ALA A 158 -25.73 25.93 4.37
C ALA A 158 -26.69 26.22 5.53
N VAL A 159 -26.20 26.30 6.78
CA VAL A 159 -27.02 26.67 7.94
C VAL A 159 -27.41 28.14 7.90
N VAL A 160 -26.50 29.03 7.51
CA VAL A 160 -26.78 30.48 7.37
C VAL A 160 -27.83 30.71 6.29
N LEU A 161 -27.62 30.19 5.07
CA LEU A 161 -28.60 30.28 3.97
C LEU A 161 -29.96 29.71 4.36
N ARG A 162 -29.98 28.65 5.18
CA ARG A 162 -31.22 28.06 5.68
C ARG A 162 -31.95 28.95 6.68
N ARG A 163 -31.22 29.65 7.54
CA ARG A 163 -31.81 30.56 8.55
C ARG A 163 -32.34 31.83 7.91
N GLU A 164 -31.55 32.45 7.05
CA GLU A 164 -31.85 33.75 6.46
C GLU A 164 -32.82 33.66 5.29
N GLN A 165 -32.57 32.75 4.35
CA GLN A 165 -33.31 32.70 3.08
C GLN A 165 -34.39 31.61 3.06
N ARG A 166 -34.51 30.82 4.15
CA ARG A 166 -35.48 29.72 4.29
C ARG A 166 -35.48 28.74 3.10
N LEU A 167 -34.34 28.56 2.44
CA LEU A 167 -34.21 27.71 1.26
C LEU A 167 -34.20 26.21 1.61
N SER A 168 -34.70 25.36 0.72
CA SER A 168 -34.54 23.90 0.85
C SER A 168 -33.07 23.50 0.69
N TYR A 169 -32.65 22.39 1.30
CA TYR A 169 -31.25 21.94 1.18
C TYR A 169 -30.84 21.59 -0.25
N TRP A 170 -31.80 21.20 -1.09
CA TRP A 170 -31.57 21.02 -2.51
C TRP A 170 -31.19 22.35 -3.18
N LYS A 171 -31.93 23.43 -2.94
CA LYS A 171 -31.64 24.74 -3.53
C LYS A 171 -30.34 25.34 -2.99
N ILE A 172 -30.06 25.13 -1.70
CA ILE A 172 -28.77 25.49 -1.08
C ILE A 172 -27.62 24.72 -1.73
N SER A 173 -27.77 23.41 -1.99
CA SER A 173 -26.71 22.62 -2.63
C SER A 173 -26.38 23.10 -4.04
N LEU A 174 -27.40 23.54 -4.80
CA LEU A 174 -27.22 24.13 -6.11
C LEU A 174 -26.45 25.45 -6.02
N GLN A 175 -26.80 26.32 -5.06
CA GLN A 175 -26.13 27.60 -4.83
C GLN A 175 -24.68 27.44 -4.37
N LEU A 176 -24.38 26.43 -3.55
CA LEU A 176 -23.05 26.12 -3.05
C LEU A 176 -22.22 25.23 -4.00
N GLY A 177 -22.78 24.84 -5.16
CA GLY A 177 -22.11 23.98 -6.13
C GLY A 177 -21.70 22.62 -5.58
N CYS A 178 -22.49 22.05 -4.66
CA CYS A 178 -22.20 20.77 -4.01
C CYS A 178 -23.32 19.76 -4.22
N ASP A 179 -23.00 18.47 -4.07
CA ASP A 179 -24.01 17.42 -4.22
C ASP A 179 -25.01 17.43 -3.05
N SER A 180 -26.30 17.50 -3.39
CA SER A 180 -27.40 17.58 -2.41
C SER A 180 -27.44 16.40 -1.44
N THR A 181 -27.08 15.20 -1.89
CA THR A 181 -27.11 13.99 -1.07
C THR A 181 -25.93 13.97 -0.10
N MET A 182 -24.74 14.38 -0.56
CA MET A 182 -23.55 14.53 0.27
C MET A 182 -23.73 15.63 1.30
N LEU A 183 -24.27 16.79 0.90
CA LEU A 183 -24.57 17.89 1.82
C LEU A 183 -25.50 17.42 2.94
N GLY A 184 -26.56 16.68 2.60
CA GLY A 184 -27.47 16.10 3.60
C GLY A 184 -26.79 15.12 4.55
N LYS A 185 -25.93 14.24 4.04
CA LYS A 185 -25.15 13.28 4.87
C LYS A 185 -24.18 14.00 5.80
N GLU A 186 -23.43 14.96 5.30
CA GLU A 186 -22.43 15.71 6.06
C GLU A 186 -23.07 16.63 7.12
N LEU A 187 -24.25 17.21 6.84
CA LEU A 187 -25.04 17.94 7.83
C LEU A 187 -25.59 17.03 8.93
N LYS A 188 -26.10 15.83 8.58
CA LYS A 188 -26.57 14.85 9.57
C LYS A 188 -25.45 14.39 10.48
N LYS A 189 -24.29 14.09 9.91
CA LYS A 189 -23.09 13.67 10.65
C LYS A 189 -22.65 14.71 11.68
N ARG A 190 -22.87 15.99 11.40
CA ARG A 190 -22.55 17.12 12.28
C ARG A 190 -23.70 17.56 13.18
N GLY A 191 -24.87 16.91 13.11
CA GLY A 191 -26.06 17.31 13.87
C GLY A 191 -26.70 18.63 13.42
N LEU A 192 -26.35 19.15 12.24
CA LEU A 192 -26.82 20.44 11.71
C LEU A 192 -28.04 20.31 10.78
N TYR A 193 -28.48 19.08 10.50
CA TYR A 193 -29.61 18.81 9.60
C TYR A 193 -30.95 19.18 10.24
N ARG A 194 -31.73 20.04 9.58
CA ARG A 194 -33.10 20.40 9.98
C ARG A 194 -34.12 19.99 8.92
N LYS A 195 -35.18 19.28 9.32
CA LYS A 195 -36.29 18.95 8.41
C LYS A 195 -36.89 20.25 7.84
N PHE A 196 -37.16 20.25 6.55
CA PHE A 196 -37.84 21.37 5.91
C PHE A 196 -39.34 21.22 6.18
N HIS A 197 -39.91 22.10 7.00
CA HIS A 197 -41.35 22.19 7.18
C HIS A 197 -41.88 23.24 6.20
N LYS A 198 -42.66 22.81 5.19
CA LYS A 198 -43.48 23.73 4.37
C LYS A 198 -44.61 24.22 5.26
N GLY A 199 -44.45 25.38 5.89
CA GLY A 199 -45.57 26.06 6.52
C GLY A 199 -46.44 26.69 5.44
N HIS A 200 -47.69 26.26 5.32
CA HIS A 200 -48.78 27.21 5.12
C HIS A 200 -48.77 28.15 6.33
N GLY A 201 -48.91 29.45 6.11
CA GLY A 201 -48.63 30.49 7.10
C GLY A 201 -49.31 30.27 8.45
N ASN A 202 -48.51 30.37 9.52
CA ASN A 202 -48.76 31.32 10.59
C ASN A 202 -47.59 31.31 11.58
N ASP A 203 -47.23 32.51 12.01
CA ASP A 203 -46.18 32.77 12.98
C ASP A 203 -46.44 32.04 14.30
N SER A 204 -45.41 31.35 14.79
CA SER A 204 -45.18 31.23 16.23
C SER A 204 -43.72 30.89 16.47
N PHE A 205 -43.01 31.84 17.08
CA PHE A 205 -41.74 31.60 17.74
C PHE A 205 -41.95 30.54 18.83
N PHE A 206 -41.30 29.39 18.70
CA PHE A 206 -41.02 28.53 19.84
C PHE A 206 -39.53 28.18 19.85
N LEU A 207 -38.79 28.94 20.68
CA LEU A 207 -37.59 28.46 21.33
C LEU A 207 -38.03 27.45 22.39
N GLY A 208 -37.56 26.20 22.29
CA GLY A 208 -37.80 25.15 23.29
C GLY A 208 -36.68 24.11 23.23
N PRO A 209 -36.15 23.66 24.39
CA PRO A 209 -34.82 23.09 24.49
C PRO A 209 -34.76 21.61 24.07
N PHE A 210 -33.55 21.23 23.66
CA PHE A 210 -33.11 19.85 23.44
C PHE A 210 -33.39 18.98 24.67
N THR A 211 -34.26 17.98 24.53
CA THR A 211 -34.24 16.80 25.39
C THR A 211 -33.79 15.60 24.56
N LYS A 212 -32.61 15.10 24.90
CA LYS A 212 -32.15 13.74 24.58
C LYS A 212 -33.17 12.76 25.14
N ASN A 213 -33.49 11.70 24.40
CA ASN A 213 -33.77 10.42 25.03
C ASN A 213 -33.43 9.25 24.11
N ARG A 214 -32.58 8.38 24.70
CA ARG A 214 -32.26 6.97 24.48
C ARG A 214 -32.14 6.40 23.07
#